data_AF-A0A1I7IJV4-F1
#
_entry.id   AF-A0A1I7IJV4-F1
#
_cell.length_a   1.000
_cell.length_b   1.000
_cell.length_c   1.000
_cell.angle_alpha   90.00
_cell.angle_beta   90.00
_cell.angle_gamma   90.00
#
_symmetry.space_group_name_H-M   'P 1'
#
loop_
_entity.id
_entity.type
_entity.pdbx_description
1 polymer ?
#
loop_
_entity_poly.entity_id
_entity_poly.type
_entity_poly.pdbx_seq_one_letter_code
_entity_poly.pdbx_strand_id
1 'polypeptide(L)'
;MKTPQKVDTINIAWRVLDAKYFGLPQQRKRLYLLAGGLDFYPEDVLFELHTNSFTDYPTFPLVREEDGHSFEVFRSYSDCLYSAYGTKWNGNAAAYNGSLFAVQDGRLRRLSPIECERLMGFPEGYTDISASTRTTRYQALGNSWAVPVVKWIGERLISETLPRLNITVEAYKLYAEHTKDGCYVFDFGREELVKFSDKTINCTSIPEEPRYKCLVDILSADAPKEIFISPVGCHGILRRKQERNMSINVRLEEVLTSISSQMSQEEIERRSRVQKRGKYSN
;
A
#
# COMPACT_ATOMS: atom_id res chain seq x y z
N MET A 1 -5.75 33.52 -44.49
CA MET A 1 -4.71 33.13 -43.52
C MET A 1 -5.41 32.48 -42.33
N LYS A 2 -5.29 31.15 -42.17
CA LYS A 2 -5.69 30.52 -40.90
C LYS A 2 -4.59 30.83 -39.90
N THR A 3 -4.92 31.56 -38.85
CA THR A 3 -4.07 31.73 -37.67
C THR A 3 -3.64 30.31 -37.21
N PRO A 4 -2.34 30.04 -36.99
CA PRO A 4 -1.94 28.74 -36.47
C PRO A 4 -2.67 28.53 -35.14
N GLN A 5 -3.42 27.43 -35.06
CA GLN A 5 -4.10 27.00 -33.85
C GLN A 5 -3.00 26.83 -32.80
N LYS A 6 -3.02 27.67 -31.77
CA LYS A 6 -2.07 27.64 -30.65
C LYS A 6 -2.16 26.22 -30.08
N VAL A 7 -1.16 25.38 -30.33
CA VAL A 7 -1.06 24.10 -29.66
C VAL A 7 -0.68 24.46 -28.24
N ASP A 8 -1.68 24.50 -27.35
CA ASP A 8 -1.44 24.66 -25.93
C ASP A 8 -0.52 23.50 -25.52
N THR A 9 0.75 23.82 -25.33
CA THR A 9 1.78 22.83 -25.06
C THR A 9 1.68 22.52 -23.57
N ILE A 10 1.44 21.25 -23.25
CA ILE A 10 1.27 20.74 -21.90
C ILE A 10 2.52 19.94 -21.55
N ASN A 11 3.13 20.25 -20.42
CA ASN A 11 4.18 19.41 -19.85
C ASN A 11 3.52 18.35 -18.98
N ILE A 12 3.92 17.09 -19.15
CA ILE A 12 3.38 15.94 -18.42
C ILE A 12 4.54 15.12 -17.90
N ALA A 13 4.49 14.75 -16.61
CA ALA A 13 5.35 13.74 -16.05
C ALA A 13 4.54 12.77 -15.20
N TRP A 14 5.01 11.53 -15.09
CA TRP A 14 4.44 10.56 -14.18
C TRP A 14 5.53 9.75 -13.49
N ARG A 15 5.21 9.26 -12.29
CA ARG A 15 6.08 8.41 -11.49
C ARG A 15 5.23 7.41 -10.72
N VAL A 16 5.69 6.16 -10.67
CA VAL A 16 5.14 5.18 -9.72
C VAL A 16 5.79 5.46 -8.37
N LEU A 17 5.01 5.63 -7.31
CA LEU A 17 5.50 5.73 -5.93
C LEU A 17 4.88 4.62 -5.07
N ASP A 18 5.67 4.05 -4.17
CA ASP A 18 5.21 3.02 -3.24
C ASP A 18 5.18 3.54 -1.81
N ALA A 19 3.98 3.56 -1.21
CA ALA A 19 3.77 4.11 0.13
C ALA A 19 4.64 3.45 1.23
N LYS A 20 5.16 2.24 1.00
CA LYS A 20 6.04 1.56 1.96
C LYS A 20 7.36 2.27 2.24
N TYR A 21 7.75 3.20 1.37
CA TYR A 21 8.94 4.05 1.52
C TYR A 21 8.61 5.45 2.05
N PHE A 22 7.35 5.71 2.40
CA PHE A 22 6.88 7.00 2.93
C PHE A 22 6.45 6.90 4.40
N GLY A 23 7.04 5.95 5.15
CA GLY A 23 6.77 5.76 6.57
C GLY A 23 5.48 4.99 6.89
N LEU A 24 4.90 4.31 5.90
CA LEU A 24 3.72 3.45 6.11
C LEU A 24 4.11 1.98 5.97
N PRO A 25 3.62 1.07 6.82
CA PRO A 25 3.89 -0.36 6.69
C PRO A 25 2.93 -1.02 5.69
N GLN A 26 2.81 -0.46 4.48
CA GLN A 26 1.91 -0.95 3.43
C GLN A 26 2.52 -0.78 2.04
N GLN A 27 2.56 -1.86 1.26
CA GLN A 27 2.85 -1.79 -0.16
C GLN A 27 1.62 -1.27 -0.93
N ARG A 28 1.71 -0.03 -1.43
CA ARG A 28 0.65 0.64 -2.19
C ARG A 28 1.26 1.43 -3.34
N LYS A 29 1.78 0.71 -4.33
CA LYS A 29 2.25 1.27 -5.60
C LYS A 29 1.11 1.95 -6.35
N ARG A 30 1.29 3.23 -6.69
CA ARG A 30 0.36 4.01 -7.53
C ARG A 30 1.13 4.85 -8.53
N LEU A 31 0.55 5.01 -9.72
CA LEU A 31 1.02 5.96 -10.72
C LEU A 31 0.49 7.34 -10.37
N TYR A 32 1.38 8.30 -10.19
CA TYR A 32 1.06 9.71 -10.01
C TYR A 32 1.42 10.44 -11.30
N LEU A 33 0.47 11.19 -11.86
CA LEU A 33 0.64 11.96 -13.07
C LEU A 33 0.34 13.42 -12.75
N LEU A 34 1.25 14.30 -13.17
CA LEU A 34 1.08 15.75 -13.10
C LEU A 34 1.15 16.32 -14.51
N ALA A 35 0.29 17.30 -14.78
CA ALA A 35 0.23 17.98 -16.05
C ALA A 35 -0.06 19.47 -15.84
N GLY A 36 0.55 20.33 -16.65
CA GLY A 36 0.32 21.77 -16.60
C GLY A 36 0.84 22.48 -17.84
N GLY A 37 0.69 23.81 -17.86
CA GLY A 37 1.12 24.64 -19.00
C GLY A 37 2.64 24.71 -19.16
N LEU A 38 3.08 25.48 -20.15
CA LEU A 38 4.49 25.65 -20.54
C LEU A 38 5.44 26.01 -19.38
N ASP A 39 4.96 26.80 -18.42
CA ASP A 39 5.75 27.27 -17.28
C ASP A 39 5.68 26.34 -16.06
N PHE A 40 5.01 25.19 -16.19
CA PHE A 40 4.93 24.16 -15.16
C PHE A 40 5.78 22.94 -15.54
N TYR A 41 6.57 22.45 -14.59
CA TYR A 41 7.58 21.43 -14.82
C TYR A 41 7.32 20.24 -13.89
N PRO A 42 6.36 19.36 -14.25
CA PRO A 42 5.92 18.25 -13.39
C PRO A 42 7.04 17.26 -13.06
N GLU A 43 8.07 17.16 -13.90
CA GLU A 43 9.27 16.37 -13.68
C GLU A 43 10.05 16.83 -12.44
N ASP A 44 10.14 18.13 -12.19
CA ASP A 44 10.84 18.68 -11.02
C ASP A 44 10.07 18.35 -9.73
N VAL A 45 8.74 18.19 -9.83
CA VAL A 45 7.88 17.80 -8.72
C VAL A 45 7.95 16.29 -8.47
N LEU A 46 7.95 15.46 -9.51
CA LEU A 46 7.86 14.00 -9.33
C LEU A 46 9.21 13.30 -9.24
N PHE A 47 10.25 13.76 -9.93
CA PHE A 47 11.57 13.13 -9.91
C PHE A 47 12.52 13.86 -8.94
N GLU A 48 13.59 13.17 -8.54
CA GLU A 48 14.57 13.69 -7.61
C GLU A 48 15.97 13.57 -8.21
N LEU A 49 16.88 14.47 -7.85
CA LEU A 49 18.30 14.22 -8.07
C LEU A 49 18.75 13.13 -7.10
N HIS A 50 19.36 12.09 -7.65
CA HIS A 50 19.87 10.98 -6.88
C HIS A 50 21.30 11.27 -6.42
N THR A 51 21.46 11.36 -5.10
CA THR A 51 22.73 11.65 -4.42
C THR A 51 23.01 10.68 -3.27
N ASN A 52 21.99 9.96 -2.81
CA ASN A 52 22.08 8.97 -1.76
C ASN A 52 22.33 7.57 -2.33
N SER A 53 22.73 6.62 -1.48
CA SER A 53 22.70 5.20 -1.83
C SER A 53 21.40 4.57 -1.33
N PHE A 54 20.69 3.84 -2.20
CA PHE A 54 19.56 3.03 -1.75
C PHE A 54 20.05 1.77 -1.06
N THR A 55 19.44 1.47 0.09
CA THR A 55 19.61 0.22 0.82
C THR A 55 18.40 -0.68 0.62
N ASP A 56 18.57 -1.96 0.87
CA ASP A 56 17.46 -2.89 0.94
C ASP A 56 16.43 -2.48 1.99
N TYR A 57 15.18 -2.95 1.80
CA TYR A 57 14.13 -2.71 2.79
C TYR A 57 14.54 -3.32 4.14
N PRO A 58 14.52 -2.56 5.25
CA PRO A 58 15.06 -3.03 6.51
C PRO A 58 14.26 -4.20 7.09
N THR A 59 14.96 -5.06 7.83
CA THR A 59 14.35 -6.13 8.63
C THR A 59 13.86 -5.56 9.95
N PHE A 60 12.65 -5.94 10.37
CA PHE A 60 12.04 -5.51 11.62
C PHE A 60 11.71 -6.71 12.51
N PRO A 61 11.73 -6.54 13.84
CA PRO A 61 11.01 -7.45 14.73
C PRO A 61 9.54 -7.52 14.30
N LEU A 62 9.02 -8.73 14.20
CA LEU A 62 7.61 -8.98 13.85
C LEU A 62 6.74 -9.22 15.09
N VAL A 63 7.34 -9.17 16.26
CA VAL A 63 6.70 -9.36 17.57
C VAL A 63 6.95 -8.12 18.40
N ARG A 64 5.93 -7.71 19.14
CA ARG A 64 5.98 -6.55 20.04
C ARG A 64 5.18 -6.86 21.29
N GLU A 65 5.71 -6.53 22.45
CA GLU A 65 4.99 -6.57 23.73
C GLU A 65 4.84 -5.14 24.25
N GLU A 66 3.65 -4.78 24.69
CA GLU A 66 3.35 -3.47 25.26
C GLU A 66 2.16 -3.57 26.21
N ASP A 67 2.26 -2.95 27.38
CA ASP A 67 1.18 -2.86 28.38
C ASP A 67 0.51 -4.20 28.72
N GLY A 68 1.29 -5.28 28.76
CA GLY A 68 0.81 -6.64 29.06
C GLY A 68 0.12 -7.34 27.90
N HIS A 69 0.10 -6.73 26.72
CA HIS A 69 -0.38 -7.35 25.48
C HIS A 69 0.78 -7.80 24.60
N SER A 70 0.59 -8.94 23.93
CA SER A 70 1.52 -9.44 22.90
C SER A 70 0.93 -9.28 21.51
N PHE A 71 1.74 -8.81 20.59
CA PHE A 71 1.41 -8.63 19.18
C PHE A 71 2.38 -9.39 18.29
N GLU A 72 1.87 -10.03 17.26
CA GLU A 72 2.68 -10.67 16.23
C GLU A 72 2.08 -10.40 14.84
N VAL A 73 2.95 -10.12 13.87
CA VAL A 73 2.62 -10.03 12.44
C VAL A 73 3.45 -11.04 11.64
N PHE A 74 3.01 -11.34 10.41
CA PHE A 74 3.67 -12.36 9.58
C PHE A 74 4.69 -11.77 8.59
N ARG A 75 4.79 -10.44 8.55
CA ARG A 75 5.64 -9.65 7.65
C ARG A 75 5.72 -8.19 8.08
N SER A 76 6.79 -7.51 7.69
CA SER A 76 7.06 -6.11 8.09
C SER A 76 6.09 -5.09 7.52
N TYR A 77 5.46 -5.37 6.38
CA TYR A 77 4.48 -4.48 5.74
C TYR A 77 3.34 -5.27 5.10
N SER A 78 2.16 -4.66 5.04
CA SER A 78 0.97 -5.26 4.44
C SER A 78 1.00 -5.19 2.91
N ASP A 79 0.19 -6.03 2.24
CA ASP A 79 -0.21 -5.73 0.87
C ASP A 79 -1.18 -4.55 0.87
N CYS A 80 -1.55 -4.10 -0.32
CA CYS A 80 -2.48 -3.00 -0.51
C CYS A 80 -3.83 -3.28 0.20
N LEU A 81 -4.22 -2.38 1.10
CA LEU A 81 -5.55 -2.33 1.69
C LEU A 81 -6.57 -2.06 0.57
N TYR A 82 -7.50 -2.99 0.41
CA TYR A 82 -8.57 -2.92 -0.60
C TYR A 82 -9.90 -2.53 0.05
N SER A 83 -10.76 -1.89 -0.73
CA SER A 83 -12.05 -1.35 -0.25
C SER A 83 -13.02 -2.43 0.26
N ALA A 84 -12.89 -3.66 -0.23
CA ALA A 84 -13.68 -4.80 0.23
C ALA A 84 -13.14 -5.47 1.51
N TYR A 85 -12.13 -4.90 2.19
CA TYR A 85 -11.51 -5.52 3.38
C TYR A 85 -12.50 -5.83 4.51
N GLY A 86 -13.56 -5.02 4.63
CA GLY A 86 -14.64 -5.26 5.58
C GLY A 86 -15.41 -6.57 5.35
N THR A 87 -15.54 -7.01 4.09
CA THR A 87 -16.44 -8.10 3.68
C THR A 87 -15.73 -9.31 3.05
N LYS A 88 -14.61 -9.11 2.36
CA LYS A 88 -13.85 -10.15 1.65
C LYS A 88 -12.43 -10.27 2.22
N TRP A 89 -12.30 -10.83 3.42
CA TRP A 89 -11.01 -10.87 4.13
C TRP A 89 -10.38 -12.26 4.23
N ASN A 90 -11.14 -13.35 4.09
CA ASN A 90 -10.64 -14.69 4.38
C ASN A 90 -10.26 -15.52 3.16
N GLY A 91 -10.43 -15.06 1.92
CA GLY A 91 -10.27 -15.89 0.71
C GLY A 91 -9.54 -15.24 -0.46
N ASN A 92 -8.65 -14.29 -0.17
CA ASN A 92 -7.78 -13.62 -1.13
C ASN A 92 -6.31 -13.82 -0.76
N ALA A 93 -5.38 -13.36 -1.60
CA ALA A 93 -3.94 -13.50 -1.38
C ALA A 93 -3.47 -13.02 0.01
N ALA A 94 -4.02 -11.91 0.52
CA ALA A 94 -3.66 -11.37 1.83
C ALA A 94 -4.00 -12.33 2.99
N ALA A 95 -5.03 -13.17 2.82
CA ALA A 95 -5.41 -14.17 3.80
C ALA A 95 -4.39 -15.32 3.90
N TYR A 96 -3.58 -15.56 2.85
CA TYR A 96 -2.63 -16.66 2.79
C TYR A 96 -1.19 -16.22 3.09
N ASN A 97 -0.84 -14.98 2.80
CA ASN A 97 0.48 -14.45 3.17
C ASN A 97 0.50 -13.73 4.53
N GLY A 98 -0.67 -13.56 5.17
CA GLY A 98 -0.81 -12.93 6.49
C GLY A 98 -0.68 -11.41 6.48
N SER A 99 -0.70 -10.76 5.31
CA SER A 99 -0.38 -9.34 5.19
C SER A 99 -1.41 -8.39 5.80
N LEU A 100 -2.64 -8.87 6.04
CA LEU A 100 -3.72 -8.09 6.67
C LEU A 100 -4.29 -8.80 7.90
N PHE A 101 -3.45 -9.60 8.58
CA PHE A 101 -3.75 -10.19 9.88
C PHE A 101 -2.68 -9.82 10.90
N ALA A 102 -3.09 -9.82 12.16
CA ALA A 102 -2.22 -9.75 13.32
C ALA A 102 -2.68 -10.79 14.33
N VAL A 103 -1.75 -11.25 15.16
CA VAL A 103 -2.04 -11.98 16.38
C VAL A 103 -2.00 -10.98 17.52
N GLN A 104 -2.99 -11.04 18.39
CA GLN A 104 -3.01 -10.32 19.66
C GLN A 104 -3.37 -11.32 20.75
N ASP A 105 -2.51 -11.44 21.76
CA ASP A 105 -2.69 -12.32 22.92
C ASP A 105 -3.02 -13.77 22.51
N GLY A 106 -2.25 -14.29 21.55
CA GLY A 106 -2.41 -15.65 21.00
C GLY A 106 -3.64 -15.85 20.10
N ARG A 107 -4.39 -14.80 19.78
CA ARG A 107 -5.58 -14.88 18.91
C ARG A 107 -5.40 -14.10 17.62
N LEU A 108 -5.75 -14.73 16.50
CA LEU A 108 -5.70 -14.11 15.18
C LEU A 108 -6.85 -13.11 15.00
N ARG A 109 -6.56 -11.94 14.43
CA ARG A 109 -7.54 -10.92 14.07
C ARG A 109 -7.17 -10.19 12.79
N ARG A 110 -8.16 -9.48 12.24
CA ARG A 110 -7.95 -8.44 11.23
C ARG A 110 -7.34 -7.17 11.86
N LEU A 111 -6.94 -6.24 11.01
CA LEU A 111 -6.61 -4.88 11.41
C LEU A 111 -7.90 -4.10 11.73
N SER A 112 -7.89 -3.30 12.79
CA SER A 112 -8.99 -2.41 13.16
C SER A 112 -9.10 -1.21 12.21
N PRO A 113 -10.23 -0.48 12.17
CA PRO A 113 -10.32 0.76 11.40
C PRO A 113 -9.26 1.80 11.78
N ILE A 114 -8.95 1.95 13.07
CA ILE A 114 -7.89 2.87 13.55
C ILE A 114 -6.52 2.41 13.04
N GLU A 115 -6.23 1.11 13.10
CA GLU A 115 -5.00 0.56 12.55
C GLU A 115 -4.94 0.77 11.03
N CYS A 116 -6.06 0.66 10.31
CA CYS A 116 -6.12 0.98 8.88
C CYS A 116 -5.98 2.48 8.59
N GLU A 117 -6.41 3.38 9.48
CA GLU A 117 -6.13 4.82 9.39
C GLU A 117 -4.62 5.06 9.51
N ARG A 118 -3.98 4.49 10.53
CA ARG A 118 -2.51 4.51 10.72
C ARG A 118 -1.77 3.91 9.51
N LEU A 119 -2.28 2.81 8.95
CA LEU A 119 -1.73 2.13 7.76
C LEU A 119 -1.76 3.01 6.50
N MET A 120 -2.69 3.96 6.44
CA MET A 120 -2.86 4.92 5.33
C MET A 120 -2.27 6.31 5.66
N GLY A 121 -1.81 6.53 6.89
CA GLY A 121 -1.27 7.80 7.40
C GLY A 121 -2.32 8.84 7.78
N PHE A 122 -3.57 8.44 7.99
CA PHE A 122 -4.61 9.32 8.52
C PHE A 122 -4.48 9.50 10.03
N PRO A 123 -4.92 10.64 10.60
CA PRO A 123 -5.14 10.77 12.02
C PRO A 123 -6.09 9.69 12.55
N GLU A 124 -5.94 9.34 13.83
CA GLU A 124 -6.84 8.40 14.48
C GLU A 124 -8.25 8.97 14.58
N GLY A 125 -9.25 8.16 14.25
CA GLY A 125 -10.65 8.58 14.22
C GLY A 125 -11.02 9.40 12.98
N TYR A 126 -10.11 9.58 12.01
CA TYR A 126 -10.39 10.39 10.80
C TYR A 126 -11.62 9.93 10.03
N THR A 127 -11.86 8.61 9.98
CA THR A 127 -13.05 8.04 9.32
C THR A 127 -14.21 7.78 10.28
N ASP A 128 -14.06 8.11 11.56
CA ASP A 128 -15.06 7.94 12.61
C ASP A 128 -16.07 9.08 12.61
N ILE A 129 -16.83 9.17 11.52
CA ILE A 129 -17.85 10.20 11.32
C ILE A 129 -19.25 9.65 11.65
N SER A 130 -20.21 10.57 11.83
CA SER A 130 -21.62 10.21 12.01
C SER A 130 -22.11 9.28 10.89
N ALA A 131 -22.89 8.26 11.26
CA ALA A 131 -23.37 7.18 10.38
C ALA A 131 -22.29 6.26 9.77
N SER A 132 -21.01 6.40 10.14
CA SER A 132 -19.99 5.46 9.70
C SER A 132 -20.20 4.08 10.34
N THR A 133 -20.00 3.04 9.55
CA THR A 133 -19.90 1.66 10.01
C THR A 133 -18.47 1.20 9.84
N ARG A 134 -18.06 0.16 10.58
CA ARG A 134 -16.73 -0.47 10.37
C ARG A 134 -16.46 -0.81 8.90
N THR A 135 -17.47 -1.32 8.19
CA THR A 135 -17.33 -1.69 6.76
C THR A 135 -17.13 -0.46 5.88
N THR A 136 -17.89 0.61 6.10
CA THR A 136 -17.75 1.84 5.30
C THR A 136 -16.42 2.55 5.59
N ARG A 137 -15.92 2.47 6.83
CA ARG A 137 -14.58 2.96 7.20
C ARG A 137 -13.49 2.23 6.42
N TYR A 138 -13.51 0.89 6.40
CA TYR A 138 -12.58 0.12 5.56
C TYR A 138 -12.70 0.43 4.07
N GLN A 139 -13.92 0.62 3.57
CA GLN A 139 -14.15 0.97 2.16
C GLN A 139 -13.56 2.32 1.80
N ALA A 140 -13.76 3.34 2.64
CA ALA A 140 -13.20 4.66 2.47
C ALA A 140 -11.66 4.60 2.48
N LEU A 141 -11.07 3.95 3.48
CA LEU A 141 -9.60 3.82 3.60
C LEU A 141 -9.00 3.06 2.41
N GLY A 142 -9.59 1.94 2.01
CA GLY A 142 -9.10 1.13 0.88
C GLY A 142 -9.15 1.87 -0.46
N ASN A 143 -10.11 2.78 -0.65
CA ASN A 143 -10.22 3.64 -1.83
C ASN A 143 -9.35 4.90 -1.76
N SER A 144 -8.85 5.26 -0.58
CA SER A 144 -8.15 6.52 -0.35
C SER A 144 -6.71 6.53 -0.88
N TRP A 145 -6.06 7.67 -0.75
CA TRP A 145 -4.64 7.86 -1.05
C TRP A 145 -3.81 7.78 0.23
N ALA A 146 -2.57 7.30 0.11
CA ALA A 146 -1.63 7.28 1.22
C ALA A 146 -1.22 8.72 1.55
N VAL A 147 -1.58 9.18 2.75
CA VAL A 147 -1.41 10.58 3.16
C VAL A 147 0.03 11.07 3.01
N PRO A 148 1.07 10.33 3.46
CA PRO A 148 2.45 10.78 3.34
C PRO A 148 2.93 10.96 1.90
N VAL A 149 2.43 10.15 0.95
CA VAL A 149 2.79 10.28 -0.48
C VAL A 149 2.17 11.55 -1.06
N VAL A 150 0.88 11.77 -0.79
CA VAL A 150 0.17 12.98 -1.26
C VAL A 150 0.77 14.23 -0.64
N LYS A 151 1.13 14.18 0.65
CA LYS A 151 1.84 15.26 1.34
C LYS A 151 3.18 15.56 0.68
N TRP A 152 3.98 14.53 0.37
CA TRP A 152 5.26 14.71 -0.32
C TRP A 152 5.11 15.39 -1.69
N ILE A 153 4.10 14.99 -2.49
CA ILE A 153 3.81 15.67 -3.77
C ILE A 153 3.35 17.11 -3.54
N GLY A 154 2.46 17.33 -2.57
CA GLY A 154 1.89 18.64 -2.26
C GLY A 154 2.94 19.65 -1.78
N GLU A 155 3.86 19.23 -0.89
CA GLU A 155 4.98 20.06 -0.43
C GLU A 155 5.90 20.46 -1.57
N ARG A 156 6.10 19.58 -2.55
CA ARG A 156 6.90 19.85 -3.75
C ARG A 156 6.19 20.79 -4.72
N LEU A 157 4.88 20.65 -4.90
CA LEU A 157 4.09 21.56 -5.75
C LEU A 157 4.16 23.04 -5.31
N ILE A 158 4.30 23.29 -4.01
CA ILE A 158 4.36 24.65 -3.44
C ILE A 158 5.78 25.12 -3.10
N SER A 159 6.79 24.29 -3.38
CA SER A 159 8.18 24.60 -3.04
C SER A 159 8.82 25.50 -4.08
N GLU A 160 9.37 26.63 -3.62
CA GLU A 160 10.10 27.58 -4.47
C GLU A 160 11.55 27.17 -4.73
N THR A 161 12.05 26.15 -4.03
CA THR A 161 13.48 25.79 -4.02
C THR A 161 13.76 24.42 -4.63
N LEU A 162 12.82 23.85 -5.40
CA LEU A 162 13.06 22.57 -6.07
C LEU A 162 14.18 22.69 -7.11
N PRO A 163 15.07 21.69 -7.19
CA PRO A 163 16.10 21.66 -8.22
C PRO A 163 15.45 21.50 -9.59
N ARG A 164 15.90 22.31 -10.54
CA ARG A 164 15.55 22.20 -11.95
C ARG A 164 16.31 21.02 -12.57
N LEU A 165 15.58 20.01 -13.02
CA LEU A 165 16.18 18.85 -13.68
C LEU A 165 16.63 19.19 -15.11
N ASN A 166 15.95 20.14 -15.76
CA ASN A 166 16.23 20.61 -17.13
C ASN A 166 16.33 19.45 -18.14
N ILE A 167 15.26 18.64 -18.19
CA ILE A 167 15.14 17.54 -19.13
C ILE A 167 14.95 18.13 -20.54
N THR A 168 16.00 18.09 -21.35
CA THR A 168 16.01 18.56 -22.74
C THR A 168 16.29 17.40 -23.69
N VAL A 169 15.92 17.56 -24.97
CA VAL A 169 16.18 16.54 -26.01
C VAL A 169 17.68 16.35 -26.22
N GLU A 170 18.45 17.43 -26.17
CA GLU A 170 19.90 17.42 -26.30
C GLU A 170 20.56 16.64 -25.16
N ALA A 171 20.08 16.83 -23.93
CA ALA A 171 20.54 16.07 -22.79
C ALA A 171 20.07 14.60 -22.87
N TYR A 172 18.77 14.35 -22.96
CA TYR A 172 18.23 13.00 -22.79
C TYR A 172 17.95 12.29 -24.12
N LYS A 173 18.79 12.51 -25.13
CA LYS A 173 18.57 12.01 -26.51
C LYS A 173 18.36 10.50 -26.59
N LEU A 174 19.01 9.71 -25.72
CA LEU A 174 18.87 8.25 -25.68
C LEU A 174 17.49 7.79 -25.17
N TYR A 175 16.80 8.66 -24.43
CA TYR A 175 15.49 8.41 -23.84
C TYR A 175 14.36 9.14 -24.58
N ALA A 176 14.71 10.05 -25.49
CA ALA A 176 13.77 10.92 -26.18
C ALA A 176 13.26 10.30 -27.49
N GLU A 177 11.93 10.19 -27.61
CA GLU A 177 11.24 9.87 -28.85
C GLU A 177 10.43 11.08 -29.30
N HIS A 178 10.54 11.44 -30.59
CA HIS A 178 9.71 12.48 -31.19
C HIS A 178 8.46 11.84 -31.82
N THR A 179 7.29 12.27 -31.36
CA THR A 179 6.01 11.75 -31.85
C THR A 179 5.61 12.41 -33.17
N LYS A 180 4.70 11.77 -33.91
CA LYS A 180 4.16 12.32 -35.17
C LYS A 180 3.43 13.65 -34.96
N ASP A 181 2.93 13.89 -33.76
CA ASP A 181 2.17 15.08 -33.38
C ASP A 181 3.08 16.24 -32.91
N GLY A 182 4.41 16.08 -32.99
CA GLY A 182 5.37 17.12 -32.62
C GLY A 182 5.72 17.16 -31.13
N CYS A 183 5.36 16.13 -30.36
CA CYS A 183 5.69 16.04 -28.95
C CYS A 183 7.02 15.29 -28.75
N TYR A 184 7.68 15.54 -27.63
CA TYR A 184 8.77 14.71 -27.15
C TYR A 184 8.29 13.85 -25.98
N VAL A 185 8.60 12.56 -26.03
CA VAL A 185 8.38 11.62 -24.93
C VAL A 185 9.74 11.16 -24.43
N PHE A 186 9.96 11.26 -23.12
CA PHE A 186 11.16 10.76 -22.48
C PHE A 186 10.81 9.47 -21.72
N ASP A 187 11.29 8.31 -22.20
CA ASP A 187 11.08 7.03 -21.53
C ASP A 187 12.26 6.74 -20.59
N PHE A 188 12.03 6.90 -19.29
CA PHE A 188 13.01 6.65 -18.23
C PHE A 188 12.98 5.23 -17.67
N GLY A 189 12.37 4.29 -18.38
CA GLY A 189 12.31 2.90 -17.96
C GLY A 189 11.36 2.67 -16.79
N ARG A 190 11.44 1.47 -16.20
CA ARG A 190 10.48 1.02 -15.18
C ARG A 190 11.11 1.06 -13.79
N GLU A 191 10.86 2.15 -13.09
CA GLU A 191 11.37 2.38 -11.72
C GLU A 191 12.90 2.37 -11.64
N GLU A 192 13.58 3.15 -12.50
CA GLU A 192 15.03 3.12 -12.66
C GLU A 192 15.73 4.39 -12.13
N LEU A 193 17.04 4.27 -11.87
CA LEU A 193 17.94 5.40 -11.70
C LEU A 193 18.51 5.77 -13.06
N VAL A 194 18.12 6.93 -13.59
CA VAL A 194 18.51 7.38 -14.93
C VAL A 194 19.76 8.23 -14.85
N LYS A 195 20.86 7.73 -15.38
CA LYS A 195 22.15 8.44 -15.41
C LYS A 195 22.26 9.31 -16.65
N PHE A 196 22.65 10.56 -16.45
CA PHE A 196 22.97 11.46 -17.55
C PHE A 196 24.08 12.45 -17.16
N SER A 197 25.17 12.48 -17.95
CA SER A 197 26.37 13.29 -17.65
C SER A 197 26.90 12.97 -16.24
N ASP A 198 26.92 13.97 -15.37
CA ASP A 198 27.35 13.99 -13.97
C ASP A 198 26.19 13.81 -12.98
N LYS A 199 24.96 13.67 -13.47
CA LYS A 199 23.74 13.58 -12.66
C LYS A 199 23.10 12.20 -12.79
N THR A 200 22.43 11.81 -11.72
CA THR A 200 21.51 10.67 -11.73
C THR A 200 20.14 11.18 -11.29
N ILE A 201 19.09 10.83 -12.02
CA ILE A 201 17.71 11.15 -11.67
C ILE A 201 17.06 9.89 -11.09
N ASN A 202 16.43 10.05 -9.94
CA ASN A 202 15.62 9.02 -9.31
C ASN A 202 14.22 8.99 -9.92
N CYS A 203 13.99 8.02 -10.81
CA CYS A 203 12.68 7.69 -11.39
C CYS A 203 12.07 6.43 -10.76
N THR A 204 12.64 5.94 -9.65
CA THR A 204 12.19 4.72 -8.96
C THR A 204 10.90 4.94 -8.15
N SER A 205 10.33 3.88 -7.57
CA SER A 205 9.22 4.03 -6.61
C SER A 205 9.61 4.45 -5.19
N ILE A 206 10.91 4.66 -4.96
CA ILE A 206 11.51 5.02 -3.68
C ILE A 206 11.85 6.51 -3.71
N PRO A 207 11.35 7.35 -2.78
CA PRO A 207 11.78 8.74 -2.68
C PRO A 207 13.26 8.81 -2.27
N GLU A 208 13.92 9.93 -2.50
CA GLU A 208 15.36 10.08 -2.21
C GLU A 208 15.69 9.92 -0.72
N GLU A 209 14.72 10.22 0.14
CA GLU A 209 14.76 9.99 1.59
C GLU A 209 13.66 9.00 2.02
N PRO A 210 13.88 7.69 1.86
CA PRO A 210 12.88 6.70 2.24
C PRO A 210 12.71 6.63 3.76
N ARG A 211 11.45 6.52 4.19
CA ARG A 211 11.07 6.30 5.58
C ARG A 211 10.38 4.95 5.70
N TYR A 212 10.74 4.20 6.71
CA TYR A 212 10.26 2.83 6.92
C TYR A 212 9.51 2.72 8.24
N LYS A 213 8.54 1.81 8.30
CA LYS A 213 7.77 1.49 9.50
C LYS A 213 7.37 0.02 9.45
N CYS A 214 7.28 -0.64 10.60
CA CYS A 214 6.80 -2.02 10.67
C CYS A 214 5.29 -2.08 10.90
N LEU A 215 4.65 -3.14 10.40
CA LEU A 215 3.23 -3.39 10.58
C LEU A 215 2.86 -3.60 12.06
N VAL A 216 3.78 -4.15 12.85
CA VAL A 216 3.55 -4.34 14.30
C VAL A 216 3.44 -3.01 15.05
N ASP A 217 4.05 -1.93 14.53
CA ASP A 217 4.10 -0.60 15.15
C ASP A 217 2.79 0.18 15.02
N ILE A 218 1.87 -0.28 14.16
CA ILE A 218 0.56 0.38 14.01
C ILE A 218 -0.54 -0.29 14.82
N LEU A 219 -0.26 -1.46 15.42
CA LEU A 219 -1.24 -2.25 16.15
C LEU A 219 -1.62 -1.62 17.48
N SER A 220 -2.85 -1.87 17.91
CA SER A 220 -3.43 -1.37 19.16
C SER A 220 -4.02 -2.49 20.00
N ALA A 221 -3.95 -2.34 21.33
CA ALA A 221 -4.52 -3.27 22.29
C ALA A 221 -6.07 -3.23 22.35
N ASP A 222 -6.67 -2.09 22.01
CA ASP A 222 -8.12 -1.83 22.06
C ASP A 222 -8.92 -2.38 20.86
N ALA A 223 -8.37 -3.38 20.16
CA ALA A 223 -8.99 -4.00 19.00
C ALA A 223 -10.40 -4.56 19.31
N PRO A 224 -11.44 -4.21 18.52
CA PRO A 224 -12.79 -4.70 18.75
C PRO A 224 -12.90 -6.24 18.70
N LYS A 225 -13.73 -6.83 19.55
CA LYS A 225 -13.85 -8.30 19.65
C LYS A 225 -14.34 -8.95 18.34
N GLU A 226 -15.10 -8.23 17.51
CA GLU A 226 -15.70 -8.77 16.28
C GLU A 226 -14.72 -8.91 15.11
N ILE A 227 -13.50 -8.36 15.23
CA ILE A 227 -12.47 -8.51 14.21
C ILE A 227 -11.52 -9.69 14.48
N PHE A 228 -11.64 -10.34 15.64
CA PHE A 228 -10.98 -11.60 15.94
C PHE A 228 -11.60 -12.76 15.16
N ILE A 229 -10.75 -13.63 14.66
CA ILE A 229 -11.13 -14.76 13.84
C ILE A 229 -11.46 -15.94 14.75
N SER A 230 -12.61 -16.56 14.54
CA SER A 230 -13.04 -17.73 15.31
C SER A 230 -12.30 -18.99 14.85
N PRO A 231 -12.28 -20.07 15.67
CA PRO A 231 -11.75 -21.38 15.26
C PRO A 231 -12.35 -21.87 13.93
N VAL A 232 -13.65 -21.66 13.72
CA VAL A 232 -14.35 -21.98 12.46
C VAL A 232 -13.81 -21.16 11.28
N GLY A 233 -13.51 -19.88 11.51
CA GLY A 233 -12.91 -19.00 10.51
C GLY A 233 -11.49 -19.44 10.12
N CYS A 234 -10.66 -19.79 11.11
CA CYS A 234 -9.32 -20.32 10.90
C CYS A 234 -9.35 -21.63 10.12
N HIS A 235 -10.21 -22.58 10.54
CA HIS A 235 -10.44 -23.84 9.82
C HIS A 235 -10.86 -23.59 8.37
N GLY A 236 -11.76 -22.64 8.14
CA GLY A 236 -12.23 -22.29 6.79
C GLY A 236 -11.12 -21.74 5.87
N ILE A 237 -10.10 -21.08 6.41
CA ILE A 237 -8.92 -20.63 5.65
C ILE A 237 -8.04 -21.84 5.29
N LEU A 238 -7.74 -22.69 6.28
CA LEU A 238 -6.94 -23.92 6.10
C LEU A 238 -7.59 -24.89 5.10
N ARG A 239 -8.90 -25.11 5.19
CA ARG A 239 -9.64 -25.94 4.25
C ARG A 239 -9.52 -25.40 2.82
N ARG A 240 -9.72 -24.09 2.62
CA ARG A 240 -9.60 -23.46 1.30
C ARG A 240 -8.18 -23.46 0.75
N LYS A 241 -7.16 -23.43 1.62
CA LYS A 241 -5.76 -23.65 1.24
C LYS A 241 -5.61 -25.03 0.60
N GLN A 242 -6.10 -26.08 1.27
CA GLN A 242 -6.03 -27.47 0.79
C GLN A 242 -6.84 -27.67 -0.51
N GLU A 243 -8.11 -27.24 -0.53
CA GLU A 243 -9.00 -27.35 -1.70
C GLU A 243 -8.42 -26.70 -2.97
N ARG A 244 -7.64 -25.61 -2.81
CA ARG A 244 -7.08 -24.84 -3.92
C ARG A 244 -5.59 -25.08 -4.15
N ASN A 245 -4.98 -26.01 -3.42
CA ASN A 245 -3.53 -26.29 -3.45
C ASN A 245 -2.67 -25.02 -3.36
N MET A 246 -3.01 -24.12 -2.42
CA MET A 246 -2.34 -22.83 -2.26
C MET A 246 -1.21 -22.91 -1.22
N SER A 247 -0.13 -22.16 -1.45
CA SER A 247 0.88 -21.89 -0.42
C SER A 247 0.35 -20.87 0.61
N ILE A 248 0.83 -20.98 1.84
CA ILE A 248 0.49 -20.10 2.97
C ILE A 248 1.77 -19.79 3.74
N ASN A 249 1.83 -18.61 4.37
CA ASN A 249 2.92 -18.29 5.29
C ASN A 249 2.97 -19.33 6.42
N VAL A 250 4.15 -19.92 6.66
CA VAL A 250 4.34 -21.04 7.60
C VAL A 250 3.88 -20.67 9.01
N ARG A 251 4.27 -19.49 9.49
CA ARG A 251 3.91 -19.02 10.83
C ARG A 251 2.41 -18.74 10.95
N LEU A 252 1.80 -18.19 9.91
CA LEU A 252 0.35 -18.02 9.85
C LEU A 252 -0.38 -19.37 9.90
N GLU A 253 0.12 -20.39 9.21
CA GLU A 253 -0.46 -21.73 9.25
C GLU A 253 -0.41 -22.37 10.63
N GLU A 254 0.70 -22.23 11.36
CA GLU A 254 0.82 -22.68 12.75
C GLU A 254 -0.23 -22.02 13.65
N VAL A 255 -0.38 -20.69 13.56
CA VAL A 255 -1.36 -19.93 14.34
C VAL A 255 -2.79 -20.33 13.99
N LEU A 256 -3.11 -20.44 12.69
CA LEU A 256 -4.42 -20.88 12.22
C LEU A 256 -4.75 -22.28 12.73
N THR A 257 -3.77 -23.20 12.70
CA THR A 257 -3.93 -24.58 13.16
C THR A 257 -4.17 -24.60 14.67
N SER A 258 -3.32 -23.91 15.44
CA SER A 258 -3.44 -23.81 16.90
C SER A 258 -4.83 -23.30 17.33
N ILE A 259 -5.32 -22.22 16.71
CA ILE A 259 -6.64 -21.66 17.03
C ILE A 259 -7.77 -22.58 16.57
N SER A 260 -7.64 -23.20 15.38
CA SER A 260 -8.64 -24.14 14.88
C SER A 260 -8.79 -25.35 15.81
N SER A 261 -7.71 -25.85 16.39
CA SER A 261 -7.69 -27.01 17.29
C SER A 261 -8.37 -26.77 18.64
N GLN A 262 -8.71 -25.52 18.98
CA GLN A 262 -9.47 -25.19 20.20
C GLN A 262 -10.95 -25.64 20.12
N MET A 263 -11.40 -26.13 18.97
CA MET A 263 -12.78 -26.60 18.73
C MET A 263 -12.77 -27.94 18.01
N SER A 264 -13.66 -28.85 18.40
CA SER A 264 -13.78 -30.15 17.73
C SER A 264 -14.26 -29.99 16.28
N GLN A 265 -13.86 -30.92 15.42
CA GLN A 265 -14.26 -30.93 14.00
C GLN A 265 -15.79 -30.97 13.84
N GLU A 266 -16.48 -31.76 14.66
CA GLU A 266 -17.95 -31.86 14.68
C GLU A 266 -18.61 -30.50 15.00
N GLU A 267 -18.10 -29.78 16.00
CA GLU A 267 -18.63 -28.47 16.38
C GLU A 267 -18.34 -27.41 15.31
N ILE A 268 -17.17 -27.48 14.67
CA ILE A 268 -16.81 -26.62 13.54
C ILE A 268 -17.79 -26.82 12.38
N GLU A 269 -18.06 -28.07 12.01
CA GLU A 269 -19.00 -28.40 10.93
C GLU A 269 -20.43 -27.96 11.26
N ARG A 270 -20.88 -28.18 12.50
CA ARG A 270 -22.19 -27.74 12.98
C ARG A 270 -22.34 -26.22 12.85
N ARG A 271 -21.36 -25.44 13.32
CA ARG A 271 -21.38 -23.97 13.23
C ARG A 271 -21.20 -23.46 11.82
N SER A 272 -20.41 -24.13 10.99
CA SER A 272 -20.20 -23.75 9.59
C SER A 272 -21.47 -23.88 8.75
N ARG A 273 -22.36 -24.83 9.06
CA ARG A 273 -23.65 -25.02 8.35
C ARG A 273 -24.67 -23.91 8.64
N VAL A 274 -24.57 -23.25 9.79
CA VAL A 274 -25.47 -22.17 10.21
C VAL A 274 -25.11 -20.81 9.58
N GLN A 275 -23.86 -20.63 9.14
CA GLN A 275 -23.42 -19.38 8.53
C GLN A 275 -24.12 -19.16 7.18
N LYS A 276 -24.93 -18.09 7.08
CA LYS A 276 -25.48 -17.63 5.80
C LYS A 276 -24.32 -17.28 4.86
N ARG A 277 -24.12 -18.06 3.79
CA ARG A 277 -23.20 -17.71 2.72
C ARG A 277 -23.63 -16.35 2.16
N GLY A 278 -22.69 -15.41 2.05
CA GLY A 278 -22.97 -14.10 1.49
C GLY A 278 -23.49 -14.24 0.07
N LYS A 279 -24.43 -13.35 -0.33
CA LYS A 279 -25.15 -13.34 -1.62
C LYS A 279 -24.25 -13.37 -2.89
N TYR A 280 -22.93 -13.24 -2.72
CA TYR A 280 -21.92 -13.20 -3.78
C TYR A 280 -20.82 -14.28 -3.62
N SER A 281 -21.09 -15.35 -2.86
CA SER A 281 -20.23 -16.52 -2.80
C SER A 281 -20.76 -17.62 -3.73
N ASN A 282 -20.74 -17.35 -5.03
CA ASN A 282 -20.73 -18.34 -6.11
C ASN A 282 -19.57 -17.98 -7.03
#